data_AF-A0A2E8MJG2-F1
#
_entry.id   AF-A0A2E8MJG2-F1
#
_cell.length_a   1.000
_cell.length_b   1.000
_cell.length_c   1.000
_cell.angle_alpha   90.00
_cell.angle_beta   90.00
_cell.angle_gamma   90.00
#
_symmetry.space_group_name_H-M   'P 1'
#
loop_
_entity.id
_entity.type
_entity.pdbx_description
1 polymer ?
#
loop_
_entity_poly.entity_id
_entity_poly.type
_entity_poly.pdbx_seq_one_letter_code
_entity_poly.pdbx_strand_id
1 'polypeptide(L)'
;MLAAMILMLAAMAPLALARTSYAGWAFATTVVAPALAPIFFFVVLLDMLMCGIFLASAAGAERQRFRFIIWVELVLWVILTVAWLPLILQLLNTD
;
A
#
# COMPACT_ATOMS: atom_id res chain seq x y z
N MET A 1 9.84 -7.52 4.85
CA MET A 1 10.23 -6.90 3.56
C MET A 1 9.08 -6.10 2.98
N LEU A 2 7.91 -6.71 2.77
CA LEU A 2 6.73 -6.07 2.20
C LEU A 2 6.28 -4.81 2.96
N ALA A 3 6.18 -4.87 4.30
CA ALA A 3 5.86 -3.71 5.14
C ALA A 3 6.79 -2.50 4.92
N ALA A 4 8.10 -2.74 4.78
CA ALA A 4 9.06 -1.66 4.53
C ALA A 4 8.85 -1.03 3.15
N MET A 5 8.51 -1.82 2.14
CA MET A 5 8.19 -1.33 0.79
C MET A 5 6.91 -0.48 0.80
N ILE A 6 5.88 -0.89 1.55
CA ILE A 6 4.65 -0.09 1.71
C ILE A 6 4.97 1.24 2.36
N LEU A 7 5.73 1.24 3.46
CA LEU A 7 6.07 2.47 4.18
C LEU A 7 6.90 3.42 3.31
N MET A 8 7.86 2.87 2.54
CA MET A 8 8.63 3.64 1.57
C MET A 8 7.71 4.24 0.51
N LEU A 9 6.81 3.44 -0.07
CA LEU A 9 5.88 3.89 -1.11
C LEU A 9 4.90 4.95 -0.59
N ALA A 10 4.37 4.77 0.62
CA ALA A 10 3.49 5.74 1.28
C ALA A 10 4.22 7.07 1.56
N ALA A 11 5.49 7.02 1.96
CA ALA A 11 6.31 8.22 2.15
C ALA A 11 6.59 8.99 0.85
N MET A 12 6.48 8.34 -0.32
CA MET A 12 6.62 8.98 -1.62
C MET A 12 5.35 9.67 -2.11
N ALA A 13 4.19 9.41 -1.50
CA ALA A 13 2.91 10.00 -1.90
C ALA A 13 2.93 11.55 -2.00
N PRO A 14 3.50 12.34 -1.07
CA PRO A 14 3.53 13.79 -1.21
C PRO A 14 4.37 14.27 -2.41
N LEU A 15 5.39 13.50 -2.83
CA LEU A 15 6.22 13.86 -4.00
C LEU A 15 5.48 13.64 -5.32
N ALA A 16 4.45 12.79 -5.33
CA ALA A 16 3.62 12.54 -6.51
C ALA A 16 2.68 13.70 -6.85
N LEU A 17 2.41 14.62 -5.91
CA LEU A 17 1.59 15.82 -6.15
C LEU A 17 2.32 16.91 -6.96
N ALA A 18 3.63 16.75 -7.20
CA ALA A 18 4.38 17.68 -8.03
C ALA A 18 3.96 17.59 -9.50
N ARG A 19 4.25 18.65 -10.28
CA ARG A 19 3.96 18.68 -11.72
C ARG A 19 4.62 17.49 -12.41
N THR A 20 3.86 16.76 -13.22
CA THR A 20 4.35 15.57 -13.93
C THR A 20 5.58 15.91 -14.76
N SER A 21 6.65 15.13 -14.55
CA SER A 21 7.89 15.26 -15.30
C SER A 21 8.28 13.91 -15.88
N TYR A 22 8.64 13.91 -17.17
CA TYR A 22 9.06 12.71 -17.89
C TYR A 22 10.58 12.57 -17.99
N ALA A 23 11.33 13.35 -17.19
CA ALA A 23 12.79 13.37 -17.22
C ALA A 23 13.40 13.14 -15.83
N GLY A 24 14.46 12.33 -15.79
CA GLY A 24 15.28 12.11 -14.59
C GLY A 24 14.53 11.46 -13.42
N TRP A 25 15.01 11.73 -12.20
CA TRP A 25 14.45 11.17 -10.97
C TRP A 25 13.00 11.57 -10.69
N ALA A 26 12.54 12.68 -11.26
CA ALA A 26 11.16 13.13 -11.10
C ALA A 26 10.15 12.17 -11.75
N PHE A 27 10.52 11.47 -12.83
CA PHE A 27 9.66 10.45 -13.45
C PHE A 27 9.33 9.29 -12.49
N ALA A 28 10.33 8.85 -11.71
CA ALA A 28 10.14 7.78 -10.75
C ALA A 28 9.15 8.17 -9.64
N THR A 29 9.21 9.43 -9.16
CA THR A 29 8.34 9.91 -8.07
C THR A 29 6.96 10.32 -8.55
N THR A 30 6.81 10.90 -9.74
CA THR A 30 5.53 11.45 -10.23
C THR A 30 4.73 10.50 -11.12
N VAL A 31 5.35 9.45 -11.66
CA VAL A 31 4.67 8.49 -12.56
C VAL A 31 4.76 7.07 -12.02
N VAL A 32 5.98 6.58 -11.78
CA VAL A 32 6.18 5.16 -11.40
C VAL A 32 5.61 4.85 -10.02
N ALA A 33 5.95 5.63 -8.98
CA ALA A 33 5.44 5.42 -7.63
C ALA A 33 3.89 5.44 -7.55
N PRO A 34 3.18 6.41 -8.16
CA PRO A 34 1.73 6.36 -8.23
C PRO A 34 1.17 5.13 -8.95
N ALA A 35 1.82 4.64 -10.00
CA ALA A 35 1.40 3.44 -10.69
C ALA A 35 1.58 2.17 -9.83
N LEU A 36 2.59 2.15 -8.96
CA LEU A 36 2.84 1.05 -8.03
C LEU A 36 1.85 1.03 -6.86
N ALA A 37 1.36 2.19 -6.41
CA ALA A 37 0.42 2.29 -5.29
C ALA A 37 -0.80 1.34 -5.38
N PRO A 38 -1.59 1.33 -6.48
CA PRO A 38 -2.70 0.40 -6.61
C PRO A 38 -2.24 -1.07 -6.71
N ILE A 39 -1.06 -1.35 -7.26
CA ILE A 39 -0.52 -2.72 -7.31
C ILE A 39 -0.25 -3.21 -5.88
N PHE A 40 0.45 -2.42 -5.08
CA PHE A 40 0.75 -2.77 -3.69
C PHE A 40 -0.51 -2.82 -2.83
N PHE A 41 -1.51 -1.99 -3.10
CA PHE A 41 -2.83 -2.08 -2.46
C PHE A 41 -3.43 -3.49 -2.61
N PHE A 42 -3.43 -4.06 -3.82
CA PHE A 42 -3.95 -5.41 -4.05
C PHE A 42 -3.03 -6.51 -3.51
N VAL A 43 -1.69 -6.32 -3.59
CA VAL A 43 -0.72 -7.27 -3.03
C VAL A 43 -0.93 -7.45 -1.53
N VAL A 44 -1.21 -6.38 -0.79
CA VAL A 44 -1.48 -6.47 0.65
C VAL A 44 -2.79 -7.18 0.96
N LEU A 45 -3.84 -6.95 0.15
CA LEU A 45 -5.09 -7.68 0.29
C LEU A 45 -4.92 -9.18 0.01
N LEU A 46 -4.08 -9.52 -0.98
CA LEU A 46 -3.73 -10.90 -1.29
C LEU A 46 -2.96 -11.56 -0.14
N ASP A 47 -2.02 -10.84 0.49
CA ASP A 47 -1.26 -11.32 1.64
C ASP A 47 -2.18 -11.58 2.85
N MET A 48 -3.09 -10.64 3.14
CA MET A 48 -4.11 -10.80 4.18
C MET A 48 -5.02 -12.00 3.91
N LEU A 49 -5.40 -12.22 2.65
CA LEU A 49 -6.20 -13.38 2.25
C LEU A 49 -5.46 -14.69 2.50
N MET A 50 -4.17 -14.77 2.15
CA MET A 50 -3.34 -15.94 2.42
C MET A 50 -3.18 -16.19 3.92
N CYS A 51 -2.91 -15.15 4.70
CA CYS A 51 -2.90 -15.21 6.15
C CYS A 51 -4.25 -15.70 6.72
N GLY A 52 -5.37 -15.26 6.13
CA GLY A 52 -6.72 -15.73 6.46
C GLY A 52 -6.93 -17.23 6.18
N ILE A 53 -6.44 -17.72 5.03
CA ILE A 53 -6.49 -19.15 4.68
C ILE A 53 -5.67 -19.97 5.70
N PHE A 54 -4.45 -19.54 6.03
CA PHE A 54 -3.64 -20.25 7.03
C PHE A 54 -4.24 -20.19 8.44
N LEU A 55 -4.86 -19.06 8.80
CA LEU A 55 -5.56 -18.90 10.07
C LEU A 55 -6.71 -19.91 10.23
N ALA A 56 -7.45 -20.18 9.14
CA ALA A 56 -8.57 -21.12 9.17
C ALA A 56 -8.14 -22.54 9.58
N SER A 57 -6.92 -22.92 9.24
CA SER A 57 -6.31 -24.23 9.55
C SER A 57 -5.45 -24.22 10.82
N ALA A 58 -5.23 -23.05 11.45
CA ALA A 58 -4.35 -22.90 12.60
C ALA A 58 -5.08 -23.10 13.94
N ALA A 59 -4.41 -23.77 14.89
CA ALA A 59 -4.90 -24.00 16.25
C ALA A 59 -3.96 -23.40 17.31
N GLY A 60 -4.51 -23.04 18.48
CA GLY A 60 -3.74 -22.57 19.63
C GLY A 60 -2.97 -21.26 19.38
N ALA A 61 -1.69 -21.23 19.77
CA ALA A 61 -0.84 -20.03 19.74
C ALA A 61 -0.61 -19.47 18.33
N GLU A 62 -0.55 -20.32 17.31
CA GLU A 62 -0.38 -19.90 15.90
C GLU A 62 -1.56 -19.05 15.43
N ARG A 63 -2.78 -19.35 15.90
CA ARG A 63 -3.99 -18.60 15.55
C ARG A 63 -3.93 -17.15 16.02
N GLN A 64 -3.38 -16.90 17.22
CA GLN A 64 -3.21 -15.53 17.72
C GLN A 64 -2.16 -14.77 16.92
N ARG A 65 -1.07 -15.45 16.53
CA ARG A 65 -0.01 -14.86 15.71
C ARG A 65 -0.53 -14.42 14.34
N PHE A 66 -1.30 -15.27 13.64
CA PHE A 66 -1.89 -14.90 12.36
C PHE A 66 -2.89 -13.75 12.47
N ARG A 67 -3.72 -13.70 13.53
CA ARG A 67 -4.62 -12.54 13.76
C ARG A 67 -3.86 -11.24 13.95
N PHE A 68 -2.71 -11.28 14.64
CA PHE A 68 -1.85 -10.11 14.80
C PHE A 68 -1.26 -9.67 13.46
N ILE A 69 -0.76 -10.60 12.65
CA ILE A 69 -0.22 -10.31 11.32
C ILE A 69 -1.28 -9.64 10.43
N ILE A 70 -2.49 -10.21 10.36
CA ILE A 70 -3.61 -9.64 9.60
C ILE A 70 -3.92 -8.20 10.07
N TRP A 71 -3.89 -7.96 11.37
CA TRP A 71 -4.10 -6.61 11.92
C TRP A 71 -3.01 -5.62 11.49
N VAL A 72 -1.75 -6.04 11.52
CA VAL A 72 -0.62 -5.21 11.06
C VAL A 72 -0.73 -4.91 9.57
N GLU A 73 -1.06 -5.90 8.74
CA GLU A 73 -1.26 -5.72 7.30
C GLU A 73 -2.45 -4.81 7.00
N LEU A 74 -3.55 -4.92 7.75
CA LEU A 74 -4.69 -4.03 7.64
C LEU A 74 -4.30 -2.58 7.94
N VAL A 75 -3.52 -2.34 9.00
CA VAL A 75 -3.01 -1.00 9.33
C VAL A 75 -2.13 -0.46 8.19
N LEU A 76 -1.22 -1.27 7.64
CA LEU A 76 -0.37 -0.88 6.52
C LEU A 76 -1.18 -0.57 5.26
N TRP A 77 -2.22 -1.35 4.99
CA TRP A 77 -3.14 -1.13 3.88
C TRP A 77 -3.91 0.19 4.04
N VAL A 78 -4.39 0.51 5.25
CA VAL A 78 -5.05 1.79 5.55
C VAL A 78 -4.07 2.95 5.37
N ILE A 79 -2.84 2.84 5.89
CA ILE A 79 -1.81 3.87 5.72
C ILE A 79 -1.53 4.15 4.25
N LEU A 80 -1.33 3.10 3.44
CA LEU A 80 -1.13 3.24 2.00
C LEU A 80 -2.32 3.94 1.34
N THR A 81 -3.53 3.49 1.63
CA THR A 81 -4.77 4.05 1.05
C THR A 81 -4.92 5.53 1.38
N VAL A 82 -4.74 5.91 2.64
CA VAL A 82 -4.86 7.30 3.10
C VAL A 82 -3.75 8.17 2.53
N ALA A 83 -2.52 7.67 2.44
CA ALA A 83 -1.38 8.42 1.88
C ALA A 83 -1.60 8.81 0.41
N TRP A 84 -2.19 7.92 -0.38
CA TRP A 84 -2.44 8.15 -1.82
C TRP A 84 -3.80 8.78 -2.13
N LEU A 85 -4.70 8.88 -1.14
CA LEU A 85 -6.02 9.48 -1.29
C LEU A 85 -5.99 10.91 -1.87
N PRO A 86 -5.08 11.83 -1.47
CA PRO A 86 -5.03 13.19 -2.02
C PRO A 86 -4.80 13.21 -3.54
N LEU A 87 -3.93 12.33 -4.04
CA LEU A 87 -3.66 12.22 -5.47
C LEU A 87 -4.91 11.71 -6.22
N ILE A 88 -5.59 10.70 -5.68
CA ILE A 88 -6.83 10.16 -6.25
C ILE A 88 -7.90 11.25 -6.31
N LEU A 89 -8.06 12.02 -5.25
CA LEU A 89 -9.01 13.14 -5.22
C LEU A 89 -8.65 14.23 -6.23
N GLN A 90 -7.37 14.57 -6.39
CA GLN A 90 -6.94 15.52 -7.42
C GLN A 90 -7.28 15.04 -8.83
N LEU A 91 -7.08 13.75 -9.12
CA LEU A 91 -7.42 13.15 -10.41
C LEU A 91 -8.93 13.07 -10.66
N LEU A 92 -9.74 12.97 -9.60
CA LEU A 92 -11.19 12.92 -9.70
C LEU A 92 -11.81 14.32 -9.84
N ASN A 93 -11.19 15.34 -9.25
CA ASN A 93 -11.67 16.72 -9.21
C ASN A 93 -11.20 17.56 -10.41
N THR A 94 -10.79 16.92 -11.50
CA THR A 94 -10.51 17.59 -12.78
C THR A 94 -11.82 17.90 -13.50
N ASP A 95 -12.43 19.03 -13.13
CA ASP A 95 -13.37 19.80 -13.97
C ASP A 95 -12.60 20.66 -14.99
#